data_AF-A0A7C8FUK2-F1
#
_entry.id   AF-A0A7C8FUK2-F1
#
_cell.length_a   1.000
_cell.length_b   1.000
_cell.length_c   1.000
_cell.angle_alpha   90.00
_cell.angle_beta   90.00
_cell.angle_gamma   90.00
#
_symmetry.space_group_name_H-M   'P 1'
#
loop_
_entity.id
_entity.type
_entity.pdbx_description
1 polymer ?
#
loop_
_entity_poly.entity_id
_entity_poly.type
_entity_poly.pdbx_seq_one_letter_code
_entity_poly.pdbx_strand_id
1 'polypeptide(L)' 'MSSRKHSVSPDTRLISLAVAAERFGVSVKTIRRRISDGTVRGYRVGRLIRVDPTELHERLLVEIPSAR' A
#
# COMPACT_ATOMS: atom_id res chain seq x y z
N MET A 1 23.11 -2.21 6.70
CA MET A 1 21.63 -2.18 6.76
C MET A 1 21.11 -1.66 5.43
N SER A 2 20.81 -2.56 4.50
CA SER A 2 20.44 -2.19 3.13
C SER A 2 18.99 -1.72 3.11
N SER A 3 18.80 -0.41 3.15
CA SER A 3 17.54 0.21 2.71
C SER A 3 17.37 -0.15 1.24
N ARG A 4 16.68 -1.25 0.95
CA ARG A 4 16.08 -1.47 -0.37
C ARG A 4 15.13 -0.31 -0.59
N LYS A 5 15.64 0.75 -1.21
CA LYS A 5 14.82 1.74 -1.90
C LYS A 5 14.01 0.90 -2.88
N HIS A 6 12.76 0.62 -2.52
CA HIS A 6 11.77 0.12 -3.46
C HIS A 6 11.61 1.23 -4.51
N SER A 7 12.51 1.23 -5.49
CA SER A 7 12.30 1.90 -6.76
C SER A 7 11.07 1.25 -7.31
N VAL A 8 9.98 2.02 -7.42
CA VAL A 8 8.79 1.59 -8.15
C VAL A 8 9.30 1.02 -9.47
N SER A 9 9.21 -0.30 -9.65
CA SER A 9 9.59 -0.89 -10.93
C SER A 9 8.71 -0.22 -11.98
N PRO A 10 9.27 0.23 -13.12
CA PRO A 10 8.48 0.94 -14.13
C PRO A 10 7.27 0.15 -14.63
N ASP A 11 7.26 -1.18 -14.41
CA ASP A 11 6.17 -2.10 -14.72
C ASP A 11 5.08 -2.24 -13.64
N THR A 12 5.27 -1.70 -12.43
CA THR A 12 4.25 -1.85 -11.39
C THR A 12 3.09 -0.91 -11.65
N ARG A 13 2.00 -1.46 -12.19
CA ARG A 13 0.77 -0.72 -12.47
C ARG A 13 0.13 -0.23 -11.17
N LEU A 14 0.23 1.08 -10.93
CA LEU A 14 -0.42 1.74 -9.80
C LEU A 14 -1.96 1.59 -9.87
N ILE A 15 -2.57 1.20 -8.77
CA ILE A 15 -4.03 1.00 -8.67
C ILE A 15 -4.70 2.12 -7.88
N SER A 16 -6.01 2.29 -8.06
CA SER A 16 -6.79 3.25 -7.28
C SER A 16 -6.97 2.77 -5.83
N LEU A 17 -7.27 3.69 -4.92
CA LEU A 17 -7.56 3.32 -3.52
C LEU A 17 -8.78 2.41 -3.39
N ALA A 18 -9.77 2.54 -4.29
CA ALA A 18 -10.96 1.70 -4.30
C ALA A 18 -10.62 0.24 -4.66
N VAL A 19 -9.84 0.03 -5.72
CA VAL A 19 -9.38 -1.31 -6.13
C VAL A 19 -8.51 -1.93 -5.05
N ALA A 20 -7.64 -1.14 -4.42
CA ALA A 20 -6.83 -1.61 -3.31
C ALA A 20 -7.69 -2.02 -2.11
N ALA A 21 -8.68 -1.21 -1.75
CA ALA A 21 -9.59 -1.48 -0.64
C ALA A 21 -10.34 -2.81 -0.84
N GLU A 22 -10.88 -3.02 -2.04
CA GLU A 22 -11.53 -4.27 -2.43
C GLU A 22 -10.57 -5.46 -2.35
N ARG A 23 -9.37 -5.35 -2.92
CA ARG A 23 -8.37 -6.43 -2.94
C ARG A 23 -7.97 -6.91 -1.54
N PHE A 24 -7.87 -6.00 -0.57
CA PHE A 24 -7.45 -6.32 0.79
C PHE A 24 -8.62 -6.49 1.77
N GLY A 25 -9.88 -6.37 1.31
CA GLY A 25 -11.06 -6.48 2.17
C GLY A 25 -11.14 -5.39 3.25
N VAL A 26 -10.62 -4.19 2.98
CA VAL A 26 -10.60 -3.06 3.92
C VAL A 26 -11.33 -1.85 3.35
N SER A 27 -11.65 -0.87 4.20
CA SER A 27 -12.19 0.41 3.71
C SER A 27 -11.13 1.28 3.03
N VAL A 28 -11.54 2.11 2.07
CA VAL A 28 -10.68 3.18 1.50
C VAL A 28 -10.15 4.11 2.59
N LYS A 29 -10.95 4.34 3.65
CA LYS A 29 -10.54 5.15 4.81
C LYS A 29 -9.36 4.53 5.55
N THR A 30 -9.31 3.21 5.68
CA THR A 30 -8.17 2.49 6.26
C THR A 30 -6.89 2.76 5.48
N ILE A 31 -6.94 2.63 4.16
CA ILE A 31 -5.77 2.89 3.30
C ILE A 31 -5.34 4.36 3.38
N ARG A 32 -6.29 5.31 3.32
CA ARG A 32 -5.96 6.74 3.48
C ARG A 32 -5.31 7.06 4.83
N ARG A 33 -5.79 6.44 5.92
CA ARG A 33 -5.18 6.59 7.24
C ARG A 33 -3.73 6.10 7.24
N ARG A 34 -3.47 4.93 6.64
CA ARG A 34 -2.13 4.34 6.49
C ARG A 34 -1.19 5.18 5.61
N ILE A 35 -1.74 5.91 4.64
CA ILE A 35 -0.97 6.90 3.88
C ILE A 35 -0.67 8.12 4.74
N SER A 36 -1.65 8.61 5.49
CA SER A 36 -1.52 9.79 6.35
C SER A 36 -0.56 9.58 7.53
N ASP A 37 -0.50 8.38 8.08
CA ASP A 37 0.43 8.01 9.16
C ASP A 37 1.82 7.58 8.64
N GLY A 38 2.00 7.54 7.31
CA GLY A 38 3.28 7.23 6.65
C GLY A 38 3.64 5.74 6.60
N THR A 39 2.77 4.83 7.07
CA THR A 39 3.03 3.38 7.02
C THR A 39 2.90 2.79 5.61
N VAL A 40 2.14 3.44 4.73
CA VAL A 40 1.96 3.07 3.31
C VAL A 40 2.26 4.27 2.43
N ARG A 41 2.96 4.10 1.30
CA ARG A 41 3.16 5.20 0.35
C ARG A 41 1.97 5.38 -0.58
N GLY A 42 1.55 6.63 -0.73
CA GLY A 42 0.58 7.06 -1.74
C GLY A 42 1.27 7.85 -2.84
N TYR A 43 0.89 7.60 -4.09
CA TYR A 43 1.42 8.28 -5.28
C TYR A 43 0.34 9.17 -5.88
N ARG A 44 0.69 10.43 -6.16
CA ARG A 44 -0.24 11.37 -6.78
C ARG A 44 -0.16 11.26 -8.30
N VAL A 45 -1.31 11.03 -8.94
CA VAL A 45 -1.47 11.06 -10.40
C VAL A 45 -2.51 12.12 -10.72
N GLY A 46 -2.05 13.34 -11.02
CA GLY A 46 -2.89 14.53 -11.09
C GLY A 46 -3.60 14.80 -9.76
N ARG A 47 -4.95 14.76 -9.76
CA ARG A 47 -5.77 14.93 -8.54
C ARG A 47 -6.05 13.60 -7.81
N LEU A 48 -5.66 12.47 -8.39
CA LEU A 48 -5.94 11.13 -7.86
C LEU A 48 -4.78 10.64 -6.99
N ILE A 49 -5.11 9.83 -5.98
CA ILE A 49 -4.13 9.08 -5.20
C ILE A 49 -4.17 7.63 -5.67
N ARG A 50 -3.00 7.08 -5.94
CA ARG A 50 -2.77 5.69 -6.33
C ARG A 50 -1.81 5.03 -5.37
N VAL A 51 -1.79 3.70 -5.37
CA VAL A 51 -0.89 2.89 -4.54
C VAL A 51 -0.25 1.81 -5.38
N ASP A 52 0.97 1.45 -5.02
CA ASP A 52 1.62 0.24 -5.52
C ASP A 52 1.01 -0.96 -4.76
N PRO A 53 0.40 -1.93 -5.47
CA PRO A 53 -0.21 -3.09 -4.82
C PRO A 53 0.79 -4.02 -4.12
N THR A 54 2.02 -4.12 -4.62
CA THR A 54 3.06 -4.98 -4.06
C THR A 54 3.55 -4.39 -2.74
N GLU A 55 3.87 -3.09 -2.73
CA GLU A 55 4.24 -2.40 -1.50
C GLU A 55 3.09 -2.43 -0.48
N LEU A 56 1.86 -2.19 -0.94
CA LEU A 56 0.71 -2.21 -0.04
C LEU A 56 0.55 -3.58 0.62
N HIS A 57 0.80 -4.68 -0.10
CA HIS A 57 0.80 -6.03 0.46
C HIS A 57 1.86 -6.18 1.55
N GLU A 58 3.10 -5.77 1.28
CA GLU A 58 4.22 -5.85 2.23
C GLU A 58 4.02 -5.00 3.48
N ARG A 59 3.34 -3.85 3.37
CA ARG A 59 3.19 -2.87 4.45
C ARG A 59 1.90 -2.99 5.24
N LEU A 60 0.83 -3.48 4.62
CA LEU A 60 -0.49 -3.55 5.24
C LEU A 60 -0.69 -4.84 6.02
N LEU A 61 -0.10 -5.95 5.55
CA LEU A 61 -0.23 -7.25 6.19
C LEU A 61 0.75 -7.36 7.35
N VAL A 62 0.24 -7.77 8.51
CA VAL A 62 1.03 -8.12 9.68
C VAL A 62 0.65 -9.56 10.02
N GLU A 63 1.64 -10.44 10.03
CA GLU A 63 1.44 -11.84 10.42
C GLU A 63 1.00 -11.89 11.89
N ILE A 64 -0.06 -12.65 12.18
CA ILE A 64 -0.47 -12.94 13.55
C ILE A 64 0.36 -14.15 13.98
N PRO A 65 1.20 -14.03 15.03
CA PRO A 65 1.99 -15.16 15.49
C PRO A 65 1.07 -16.28 15.96
N SER A 66 1.34 -17.52 15.52
CA SER A 66 0.67 -18.69 16.09
C SER A 66 1.11 -18.89 17.53
N ALA A 67 0.15 -19.19 18.42
CA ALA A 67 0.48 -19.63 19.77
C ALA A 67 1.26 -20.94 19.67
N ARG A 68 2.43 -20.97 20.31
CA ARG A 68 3.26 -22.18 20.44
C ARG A 68 2.65 -23.15 21.43
#